data_AF-V5GAE6-F1
#
_entry.id   AF-V5GAE6-F1
#
_cell.length_a   1.000
_cell.length_b   1.000
_cell.length_c   1.000
_cell.angle_alpha   90.00
_cell.angle_beta   90.00
_cell.angle_gamma   90.00
#
_symmetry.space_group_name_H-M   'P 1'
#
loop_
_entity.id
_entity.type
_entity.pdbx_description
1 polymer ?
#
loop_
_entity_poly.entity_id
_entity_poly.type
_entity_poly.pdbx_seq_one_letter_code
_entity_poly.pdbx_strand_id
1 'polypeptide(L)'
;KNLKILDPPPKYFFLHRKEAEPDFMNVLIKELGRTDIFLFLSTGDEKTVGNIVLYGEEKYVSDLGNQICEMFKGKGAGKGNKFQAKVTKMVNRKKAEQYISDYFKDK
;
A
#
# COMPACT_ATOMS: atom_id res chain seq x y z
N LYS A 1 -5.75 -12.61 -9.88
CA LYS A 1 -5.05 -13.61 -9.02
C LYS A 1 -5.72 -13.62 -7.66
N ASN A 2 -6.14 -14.79 -7.16
CA ASN A 2 -6.79 -14.91 -5.86
C ASN A 2 -5.73 -15.01 -4.75
N LEU A 3 -5.47 -13.92 -4.03
CA LEU A 3 -4.44 -13.87 -2.96
C LEU A 3 -4.76 -14.75 -1.75
N LYS A 4 -6.01 -15.22 -1.62
CA LYS A 4 -6.42 -16.11 -0.53
C LYS A 4 -5.87 -17.54 -0.67
N ILE A 5 -5.44 -17.95 -1.87
CA ILE A 5 -5.10 -19.35 -2.20
C ILE A 5 -3.58 -19.53 -2.44
N LEU A 6 -2.78 -18.48 -2.33
CA LEU A 6 -1.33 -18.59 -2.55
C LEU A 6 -0.64 -19.19 -1.32
N ASP A 7 0.03 -20.33 -1.53
CA ASP A 7 0.87 -21.00 -0.55
C ASP A 7 2.25 -21.35 -1.18
N PRO A 8 3.36 -20.76 -0.68
CA PRO A 8 3.39 -19.69 0.30
C PRO A 8 2.84 -18.37 -0.27
N PRO A 9 2.25 -17.51 0.57
CA PRO A 9 1.83 -16.18 0.17
C PRO A 9 3.02 -15.30 -0.22
N PRO A 10 2.84 -14.34 -1.15
CA PRO A 10 3.89 -13.39 -1.47
C PRO A 10 4.17 -12.46 -0.27
N LYS A 11 5.43 -12.05 -0.06
CA LYS A 11 5.80 -11.11 1.02
C LYS A 11 5.07 -9.77 0.91
N TYR A 12 4.83 -9.30 -0.32
CA TYR A 12 4.15 -8.05 -0.59
C TYR A 12 3.25 -8.16 -1.83
N PHE A 13 2.26 -7.29 -1.92
CA PHE A 13 1.35 -7.20 -3.07
C PHE A 13 0.99 -5.75 -3.38
N PHE A 14 1.01 -5.41 -4.67
CA PHE A 14 0.72 -4.07 -5.17
C PHE A 14 -0.58 -4.06 -5.95
N LEU A 15 -1.46 -3.11 -5.67
CA LEU A 15 -2.66 -2.89 -6.45
C LEU A 15 -2.92 -1.40 -6.65
N HIS A 16 -3.11 -1.04 -7.91
CA HIS A 16 -3.55 0.29 -8.29
C HIS A 16 -4.90 0.21 -9.01
N ARG A 17 -5.86 1.02 -8.57
CA ARG A 17 -7.15 1.19 -9.24
C ARG A 17 -7.44 2.67 -9.42
N LYS A 18 -7.19 3.16 -10.63
CA LYS A 18 -7.38 4.56 -11.03
C LYS A 18 -8.79 5.09 -10.71
N GLU A 19 -9.82 4.34 -11.08
CA GLU A 19 -11.23 4.76 -10.99
C GLU A 19 -11.94 4.27 -9.71
N ALA A 20 -11.21 3.68 -8.76
CA ALA A 20 -11.80 3.19 -7.53
C ALA A 20 -11.86 4.27 -6.46
N GLU A 21 -12.96 4.29 -5.73
CA GLU A 21 -13.11 5.08 -4.51
C GLU A 21 -12.13 4.60 -3.42
N PRO A 22 -11.71 5.46 -2.48
CA PRO A 22 -10.82 5.06 -1.39
C PRO A 22 -11.33 3.90 -0.54
N ASP A 23 -12.66 3.73 -0.47
CA ASP A 23 -13.30 2.65 0.29
C ASP A 23 -13.02 1.26 -0.28
N PHE A 24 -12.80 1.16 -1.60
CA PHE A 24 -12.40 -0.10 -2.26
C PHE A 24 -11.20 -0.76 -1.56
N MET A 25 -10.21 0.05 -1.17
CA MET A 25 -9.01 -0.44 -0.50
C MET A 25 -9.34 -1.01 0.89
N ASN A 26 -10.27 -0.40 1.62
CA ASN A 26 -10.72 -0.90 2.93
C ASN A 26 -11.47 -2.21 2.81
N VAL A 27 -12.36 -2.33 1.82
CA VAL A 27 -13.11 -3.56 1.54
C VAL A 27 -12.13 -4.67 1.20
N LEU A 28 -11.15 -4.41 0.33
CA LEU A 28 -10.14 -5.42 -0.04
C LEU A 28 -9.32 -5.91 1.17
N ILE A 29 -8.92 -5.01 2.06
CA ILE A 29 -8.19 -5.35 3.28
C ILE A 29 -9.05 -6.25 4.19
N LYS A 30 -10.31 -5.87 4.42
CA LYS A 30 -11.25 -6.65 5.23
C LYS A 30 -11.49 -8.02 4.62
N GLU A 31 -11.68 -8.08 3.31
CA GLU A 31 -11.90 -9.33 2.57
C GLU A 31 -10.70 -10.26 2.63
N LEU A 32 -9.47 -9.72 2.55
CA LEU A 32 -8.25 -10.51 2.66
C LEU A 32 -8.03 -11.06 4.07
N GLY A 33 -8.36 -10.26 5.10
CA GLY A 33 -8.33 -10.70 6.50
C GLY A 33 -6.97 -11.17 7.02
N ARG A 34 -5.87 -10.81 6.32
CA ARG A 34 -4.52 -11.33 6.58
C ARG A 34 -3.49 -10.21 6.59
N THR A 35 -2.51 -10.29 7.47
CA THR A 35 -1.50 -9.25 7.70
C THR A 35 -0.07 -9.71 7.41
N ASP A 36 0.09 -10.99 7.08
CA ASP A 36 1.35 -11.63 6.69
C ASP A 36 1.81 -11.23 5.28
N ILE A 37 0.91 -10.64 4.48
CA ILE A 37 1.24 -9.99 3.20
C ILE A 37 1.23 -8.48 3.39
N PHE A 38 2.31 -7.81 3.01
CA PHE A 38 2.33 -6.35 2.95
C PHE A 38 1.62 -5.83 1.69
N LEU A 39 0.48 -5.20 1.86
CA LEU A 39 -0.33 -4.62 0.80
C LEU A 39 0.02 -3.15 0.62
N PHE A 40 0.36 -2.77 -0.61
CA PHE A 40 0.37 -1.39 -1.06
C PHE A 40 -0.77 -1.19 -2.05
N LEU A 41 -1.80 -0.47 -1.60
CA LEU A 41 -3.01 -0.19 -2.37
C LEU A 41 -3.03 1.30 -2.73
N SER A 42 -3.43 1.62 -3.95
CA SER A 42 -3.53 3.01 -4.39
C SER A 42 -4.71 3.24 -5.32
N THR A 43 -5.33 4.42 -5.21
CA THR A 43 -6.39 4.90 -6.10
C THR A 43 -6.16 6.34 -6.53
N GLY A 44 -6.82 6.75 -7.61
CA GLY A 44 -6.70 8.08 -8.21
C GLY A 44 -5.83 8.14 -9.46
N ASP A 45 -5.97 9.22 -10.22
CA ASP A 45 -5.24 9.47 -11.46
C ASP A 45 -3.87 10.10 -11.19
N GLU A 46 -2.92 9.92 -12.11
CA GLU A 46 -1.61 10.57 -12.05
C GLU A 46 -1.66 12.10 -12.12
N LYS A 47 -2.75 12.65 -12.67
CA LYS A 47 -2.99 14.09 -12.83
C LYS A 47 -3.70 14.73 -11.63
N THR A 48 -4.23 13.94 -10.69
CA THR A 48 -5.04 14.43 -9.57
C THR A 48 -4.50 13.96 -8.22
N VAL A 49 -5.16 14.40 -7.15
CA VAL A 49 -4.93 13.84 -5.81
C VAL A 49 -5.33 12.37 -5.82
N GLY A 50 -4.48 11.51 -5.27
CA GLY A 50 -4.72 10.08 -5.08
C GLY A 50 -4.81 9.72 -3.61
N ASN A 51 -5.12 8.44 -3.34
CA ASN A 51 -5.11 7.88 -2.00
C ASN A 51 -4.24 6.63 -2.01
N ILE A 52 -3.49 6.43 -0.93
CA ILE A 52 -2.74 5.20 -0.69
C ILE A 52 -3.16 4.59 0.64
N VAL A 53 -3.15 3.27 0.69
CA VAL A 53 -3.28 2.48 1.91
C VAL A 53 -2.18 1.44 1.94
N LEU A 54 -1.44 1.41 3.04
CA LEU A 54 -0.51 0.34 3.38
C LEU A 54 -1.17 -0.53 4.44
N TYR A 55 -1.07 -1.84 4.30
CA TYR A 55 -1.62 -2.77 5.27
C TYR A 55 -0.75 -4.02 5.39
N GLY A 56 -0.51 -4.49 6.60
CA GLY A 56 0.35 -5.64 6.85
C GLY A 56 0.78 -5.70 8.31
N GLU A 57 1.84 -6.44 8.62
CA GLU A 57 2.43 -6.42 9.97
C GLU A 57 2.78 -4.98 10.40
N GLU A 58 2.44 -4.63 11.64
CA GLU A 58 2.66 -3.29 12.21
C GLU A 58 4.10 -2.80 12.02
N LYS A 59 5.09 -3.69 12.22
CA LYS A 59 6.52 -3.37 12.03
C LYS A 59 6.81 -2.80 10.63
N TYR A 60 6.28 -3.42 9.58
CA TYR A 60 6.52 -2.99 8.20
C TYR A 60 5.75 -1.71 7.87
N VAL A 61 4.52 -1.59 8.38
CA VAL A 61 3.68 -0.42 8.18
C VAL A 61 4.30 0.81 8.86
N SER A 62 4.86 0.64 10.06
CA SER A 62 5.57 1.70 10.79
C SER A 62 6.86 2.11 10.08
N ASP A 63 7.67 1.14 9.64
CA ASP A 63 8.94 1.41 8.96
C ASP A 63 8.74 2.12 7.60
N LEU A 64 7.77 1.65 6.81
CA LEU A 64 7.59 2.10 5.42
C LEU A 64 6.62 3.27 5.30
N GLY A 65 5.69 3.44 6.24
CA GLY A 65 4.55 4.37 6.12
C GLY A 65 4.95 5.82 5.85
N ASN A 66 5.82 6.36 6.70
CA ASN A 66 6.27 7.75 6.58
C ASN A 66 7.12 7.98 5.33
N GLN A 67 8.06 7.07 5.04
CA GLN A 67 8.95 7.13 3.86
C GLN A 67 8.14 7.14 2.55
N ILE A 68 7.15 6.24 2.45
CA ILE A 68 6.26 6.18 1.27
C ILE A 68 5.40 7.45 1.21
N CYS A 69 4.79 7.88 2.31
CA CYS A 69 3.97 9.08 2.34
C CYS A 69 4.73 10.32 1.85
N GLU A 70 5.98 10.48 2.29
CA GLU A 70 6.87 11.56 1.86
C GLU A 70 7.21 11.46 0.37
N MET A 71 7.51 10.26 -0.13
CA MET A 71 7.82 10.04 -1.54
C MET A 71 6.66 10.51 -2.45
N PHE A 72 5.43 10.35 -2.01
CA PHE A 72 4.24 10.78 -2.73
C PHE A 72 3.82 12.24 -2.46
N LYS A 73 4.59 13.00 -1.67
CA LYS A 73 4.21 14.32 -1.14
C LYS A 73 2.81 14.31 -0.55
N GLY A 74 2.54 13.28 0.24
CA GLY A 74 1.25 13.03 0.84
C GLY A 74 1.16 13.49 2.29
N LYS A 75 -0.06 13.46 2.81
CA LYS A 75 -0.38 13.64 4.22
C LYS A 75 -1.25 12.47 4.67
N GLY A 76 -0.80 11.78 5.71
CA GLY A 76 -1.46 10.60 6.21
C GLY A 76 -1.03 10.24 7.62
N ALA A 77 -1.60 9.15 8.12
CA ALA A 77 -1.27 8.60 9.43
C ALA A 77 -1.39 7.08 9.40
N GLY A 78 -0.61 6.43 10.25
CA GLY A 78 -0.72 4.99 10.52
C GLY A 78 -1.19 4.71 11.94
N LYS A 79 -1.94 3.62 12.09
CA LYS A 79 -2.31 3.05 13.38
C LYS A 79 -2.35 1.53 13.25
N GLY A 80 -1.53 0.85 14.04
CA GLY A 80 -1.44 -0.60 14.00
C GLY A 80 -1.00 -1.10 12.62
N ASN A 81 -1.74 -2.07 12.12
CA ASN A 81 -1.47 -2.78 10.86
C ASN A 81 -1.85 -1.98 9.61
N LYS A 82 -2.20 -0.68 9.72
CA LYS A 82 -2.70 0.12 8.61
C LYS A 82 -2.11 1.54 8.60
N PHE A 83 -1.68 2.00 7.42
CA PHE A 83 -1.31 3.39 7.14
C PHE A 83 -2.14 3.92 5.98
N GLN A 84 -2.67 5.14 6.08
CA GLN A 84 -3.47 5.75 5.02
C GLN A 84 -3.06 7.20 4.79
N ALA A 85 -2.88 7.56 3.53
CA ALA A 85 -2.50 8.93 3.15
C ALA A 85 -3.21 9.40 1.89
N LYS A 86 -3.48 10.71 1.85
CA LYS A 86 -3.80 11.45 0.63
C LYS A 86 -2.50 11.89 -0.01
N VAL A 87 -2.36 11.71 -1.32
CA VAL A 87 -1.10 11.89 -2.05
C VAL A 87 -1.29 12.74 -3.29
N THR A 88 -0.25 13.46 -3.71
CA THR A 88 -0.32 14.37 -4.87
C THR A 88 0.63 13.98 -5.99
N LYS A 89 1.68 13.20 -5.71
CA LYS A 89 2.72 12.83 -6.68
C LYS A 89 2.63 11.36 -7.09
N MET A 90 1.50 10.97 -7.69
CA MET A 90 1.21 9.59 -8.09
C MET A 90 2.16 9.01 -9.14
N VAL A 91 2.84 9.86 -9.92
CA VAL A 91 3.94 9.47 -10.83
C VAL A 91 5.06 8.69 -10.11
N ASN A 92 5.22 8.89 -8.80
CA ASN A 92 6.22 8.18 -7.99
C ASN A 92 5.79 6.74 -7.62
N ARG A 93 4.65 6.24 -8.09
CA ARG A 93 4.15 4.89 -7.75
C ARG A 93 5.17 3.79 -8.00
N LYS A 94 5.76 3.76 -9.20
CA LYS A 94 6.78 2.76 -9.55
C LYS A 94 7.99 2.83 -8.62
N LYS A 95 8.39 4.03 -8.21
CA LYS A 95 9.50 4.24 -7.28
C LYS A 95 9.16 3.68 -5.88
N ALA A 96 7.93 3.86 -5.42
CA ALA A 96 7.47 3.30 -4.16
C ALA A 96 7.36 1.76 -4.22
N GLU A 97 6.84 1.20 -5.31
CA GLU A 97 6.80 -0.26 -5.55
C GLU A 97 8.22 -0.86 -5.52
N GLN A 98 9.18 -0.21 -6.17
CA GLN A 98 10.58 -0.62 -6.14
C GLN A 98 11.18 -0.53 -4.72
N TYR A 99 10.97 0.59 -4.03
CA TYR A 99 11.44 0.77 -2.65
C TYR A 99 10.92 -0.32 -1.70
N ILE A 100 9.63 -0.67 -1.81
CA ILE A 100 9.04 -1.77 -1.03
C ILE A 100 9.68 -3.10 -1.43
N SER A 101 9.81 -3.36 -2.74
CA SER A 101 10.44 -4.60 -3.21
C SER A 101 11.85 -4.76 -2.67
N ASP A 102 12.65 -3.69 -2.63
CA ASP A 102 14.02 -3.74 -2.14
C ASP A 102 14.05 -3.94 -0.62
N TYR A 103 13.18 -3.27 0.14
CA TYR A 103 13.04 -3.49 1.59
C TYR A 103 12.77 -4.96 1.95
N PHE A 104 12.00 -5.69 1.13
CA PHE A 104 11.68 -7.10 1.34
C PHE A 104 12.67 -8.10 0.69
N LYS A 105 13.67 -7.64 -0.07
CA LYS A 105 14.77 -8.50 -0.57
C LYS A 105 15.82 -8.73 0.51
N ASP A 106 16.09 -7.71 1.32
CA ASP A 106 17.07 -7.74 2.41
C ASP A 106 16.54 -8.38 3.72
N LYS A 107 15.31 -8.92 3.70
CA LYS A 107 14.66 -9.60 4.84
C LYS A 107 14.08 -10.94 4.42
#